data_AF-A0A703T3P4-F1
#
_entry.id   AF-A0A703T3P4-F1
#
_cell.length_a   1.000
_cell.length_b   1.000
_cell.length_c   1.000
_cell.angle_alpha   90.00
_cell.angle_beta   90.00
_cell.angle_gamma   90.00
#
_symmetry.space_group_name_H-M   'P 1'
#
loop_
_entity.id
_entity.type
_entity.pdbx_description
1 polymer ?
#
loop_
_entity_poly.entity_id
_entity_poly.type
_entity_poly.pdbx_seq_one_letter_code
_entity_poly.pdbx_strand_id
1 'polypeptide(L)' 'MQFKVYTCKRESRYRLFVDVQSDIIDTPGRRMAVPLVSARLLSEKVPRDLYP' A
#
# COMPACT_ATOMS: atom_id res chain seq x y z
N MET A 1 2.21 -0.40 -12.34
CA MET A 1 3.61 0.07 -12.27
C MET A 1 4.04 -0.14 -10.85
N GLN A 2 5.08 -0.94 -10.66
CA GLN A 2 5.57 -1.30 -9.34
C GLN A 2 5.93 -0.04 -8.55
N PHE A 3 5.61 -0.03 -7.25
CA PHE A 3 5.83 1.05 -6.29
C PHE A 3 4.98 2.31 -6.47
N LYS A 4 4.06 2.33 -7.44
CA LYS A 4 3.11 3.45 -7.57
C LYS A 4 1.99 3.33 -6.54
N VAL A 5 1.61 4.46 -5.95
CA VAL A 5 0.52 4.56 -4.98
C VAL A 5 -0.77 4.97 -5.68
N TYR A 6 -1.87 4.31 -5.31
CA TYR A 6 -3.19 4.55 -5.87
C TYR A 6 -4.23 4.69 -4.75
N THR A 7 -5.30 5.45 -5.04
CA THR A 7 -6.48 5.53 -4.18
C THR A 7 -7.45 4.41 -4.49
N CYS A 8 -8.06 3.85 -3.46
CA CYS A 8 -9.15 2.89 -3.65
C CYS A 8 -10.40 3.61 -4.14
N LYS A 9 -10.95 3.19 -5.28
CA LYS A 9 -12.21 3.74 -5.82
C LYS A 9 -13.45 3.19 -5.13
N ARG A 10 -13.31 2.08 -4.40
CA ARG A 10 -14.41 1.40 -3.70
C ARG A 10 -14.37 1.70 -2.21
N GLU A 11 -15.49 1.53 -1.55
CA GLU A 11 -15.54 1.59 -0.09
C GLU A 11 -14.64 0.48 0.49
N SER A 12 -13.67 0.88 1.31
CA SER A 12 -12.68 -0.02 1.89
C SER A 12 -12.18 0.56 3.20
N ARG A 13 -11.75 -0.31 4.12
CA ARG A 13 -11.09 0.08 5.37
C ARG A 13 -9.79 0.85 5.13
N TYR A 14 -9.19 0.68 3.95
CA TYR A 14 -7.95 1.36 3.55
C TYR A 14 -8.20 2.28 2.36
N ARG A 15 -7.55 3.45 2.37
CA ARG A 15 -7.71 4.46 1.31
C ARG A 15 -6.63 4.41 0.24
N LEU A 16 -5.43 4.00 0.63
CA LEU A 16 -4.24 4.02 -0.21
C LEU A 16 -3.64 2.63 -0.33
N PHE A 17 -3.11 2.32 -1.51
CA PHE A 17 -2.48 1.04 -1.82
C PHE A 17 -1.22 1.29 -2.64
N VAL A 18 -0.14 0.60 -2.30
CA VAL A 18 1.08 0.57 -3.12
C VAL A 18 1.07 -0.70 -3.97
N ASP A 19 1.27 -0.53 -5.28
CA ASP A 19 1.45 -1.63 -6.20
C ASP A 19 2.79 -2.31 -5.95
N VAL A 20 2.80 -3.61 -5.68
CA VAL A 20 4.02 -4.39 -5.38
C VAL A 20 4.30 -5.44 -6.45
N GLN A 21 3.39 -5.61 -7.41
CA GLN A 21 3.56 -6.56 -8.49
C GLN A 21 4.66 -6.07 -9.45
N SER A 22 5.58 -6.97 -9.79
CA SER A 22 6.60 -6.67 -10.80
C SER A 22 5.94 -6.32 -12.13
N ASP A 23 6.49 -5.34 -12.84
CA ASP A 23 5.93 -4.85 -14.10
C ASP A 23 6.06 -5.83 -15.27
N ILE A 24 6.94 -6.83 -15.16
CA ILE A 24 7.06 -7.90 -16.15
C ILE A 24 5.99 -9.00 -15.99
N ILE A 25 5.29 -9.02 -14.85
CA ILE A 25 4.28 -10.05 -14.56
C ILE A 25 2.93 -9.53 -15.03
N ASP A 26 2.38 -10.20 -16.04
CA ASP A 26 1.03 -9.93 -16.53
C ASP A 26 -0.02 -10.72 -15.72
N THR A 27 -0.95 -9.99 -15.13
CA THR A 27 -2.15 -10.55 -14.50
C THR A 27 -3.36 -9.74 -14.97
N PRO A 28 -4.04 -10.18 -16.04
CA PRO A 28 -5.10 -9.39 -16.68
C PRO A 28 -6.17 -8.92 -15.68
N GLY A 29 -6.38 -7.60 -15.64
CA GLY A 29 -7.40 -6.95 -14.82
C GLY A 29 -7.12 -6.93 -13.31
N ARG A 30 -5.94 -7.38 -12.85
CA ARG A 30 -5.57 -7.43 -11.44
C ARG A 30 -4.15 -6.91 -11.22
N ARG A 31 -3.85 -6.50 -9.99
CA ARG A 31 -2.49 -6.20 -9.51
C ARG A 31 -2.38 -6.61 -8.05
N MET A 32 -1.24 -7.17 -7.66
CA MET A 32 -0.90 -7.34 -6.24
C MET A 32 -0.56 -5.97 -5.63
N ALA A 33 -1.22 -5.62 -4.52
CA ALA A 33 -0.99 -4.35 -3.84
C ALA A 33 -1.06 -4.53 -2.31
N VAL A 34 -0.31 -3.70 -1.59
CA VAL A 34 -0.30 -3.67 -0.11
C VAL A 34 -1.06 -2.42 0.36
N PRO A 35 -2.04 -2.53 1.27
CA PRO A 35 -2.73 -1.37 1.82
C PRO A 35 -1.80 -0.54 2.70
N LEU A 36 -1.93 0.79 2.59
CA LEU A 36 -1.23 1.74 3.44
C LEU A 36 -2.16 2.24 4.55
N VAL A 37 -1.63 2.27 5.77
CA VAL A 37 -2.28 2.80 6.95
C VAL A 37 -1.58 4.07 7.41
N SER A 38 -2.30 4.92 8.14
CA SER A 38 -1.66 6.07 8.78
C SER A 38 -0.60 5.60 9.77
N ALA A 39 0.61 6.12 9.67
CA ALA A 39 1.69 5.84 10.61
C ALA A 39 1.32 6.19 12.07
N ARG A 40 0.37 7.12 12.27
CA ARG A 40 -0.18 7.43 13.60
C ARG A 40 -0.78 6.20 14.29
N LEU A 41 -1.31 5.24 13.53
CA LEU A 41 -1.83 3.96 14.04
C LEU A 41 -0.73 2.98 14.44
N LEU A 42 0.51 3.17 13.96
CA LEU A 42 1.66 2.31 14.26
C LEU A 42 2.50 2.85 15.43
N SER A 43 2.22 4.07 15.89
CA SER A 43 3.00 4.79 16.89
C SER A 43 3.06 4.14 18.27
N GLU A 44 2.17 3.20 18.59
CA GLU A 44 2.20 2.49 19.87
C GLU A 44 3.16 1.30 19.89
N LYS A 45 3.53 0.75 18.71
CA LYS A 45 4.27 -0.52 18.62
C LYS A 45 5.60 -0.42 17.87
N VAL A 46 5.84 0.69 17.18
CA VAL A 46 7.06 0.90 16.39
C VAL A 46 7.82 2.10 16.95
N PRO A 47 9.08 1.92 17.40
CA PRO A 47 9.95 3.02 17.83
C PRO A 47 10.03 4.13 16.77
N ARG A 48 10.01 5.39 17.23
CA ARG A 48 10.05 6.55 16.33
C ARG A 48 11.34 6.64 15.53
N ASP A 49 12.42 6.06 16.05
CA ASP A 49 13.75 6.03 15.45
C ASP A 49 13.80 5.16 14.18
N LEU A 50 12.76 4.33 13.96
CA LEU A 50 12.57 3.52 12.77
C LEU A 50 11.61 4.16 11.76
N TYR A 51 11.16 5.41 12.00
CA TYR A 51 10.39 6.15 11.00
C TYR A 51 11.32 6.68 9.90
N PRO A 52 10.89 6.60 8.63
CA PRO A 52 11.68 7.09 7.49
C PRO A 52 11.80 8.62 7.48
#